data_AF-A0A965LVT5-F1
#
_entry.id   AF-A0A965LVT5-F1
#
_cell.length_a   1.000
_cell.length_b   1.000
_cell.length_c   1.000
_cell.angle_alpha   90.00
_cell.angle_beta   90.00
_cell.angle_gamma   90.00
#
_symmetry.space_group_name_H-M   'P 1'
#
loop_
_entity.id
_entity.type
_entity.pdbx_description
1 polymer ?
#
loop_
_entity_poly.entity_id
_entity_poly.type
_entity_poly.pdbx_seq_one_letter_code
_entity_poly.pdbx_strand_id
1 'polypeptide(L)'
;MTIDAVWIGSSVNIIEWVGRMTGRMGLRSLAAVLVVGAMATRGWAEPAPPVSHWIAATGASPAQVGLVAVPVTGGPPLLEWNVAQALNPASTIKLLSTYVALNVLGPEYRWVTTAHLGGRLSDGVLEGDLVLRGGGDPKLVVEDLTEFIRRMRAAGLRDIRGDLVIDDALFDLRAEPGQPIDGDASQPYNVAPHAALMNFKSVRVVVKPAGGAAKIALDPPLADVRVVNELSVQAGACQPGSLALWVRDAAAQTEPGSSGAASIRVGGRYFPSCGEQGIYAA
;
A
#
# COMPACT_ATOMS: atom_id res chain seq x y z
N MET A 1 -13.19 -20.30 -27.00
CA MET A 1 -12.31 -21.36 -26.44
C MET A 1 -11.37 -20.65 -25.50
N THR A 2 -11.63 -20.73 -24.19
CA THR A 2 -10.85 -20.04 -23.16
C THR A 2 -9.49 -20.72 -23.04
N ILE A 3 -8.39 -19.98 -23.10
CA ILE A 3 -7.16 -20.47 -22.48
C ILE A 3 -7.35 -20.18 -21.00
N ASP A 4 -7.61 -21.21 -20.20
CA ASP A 4 -7.76 -21.10 -18.74
C ASP A 4 -6.40 -20.82 -18.09
N ALA A 5 -5.83 -19.66 -18.37
CA ALA A 5 -4.76 -19.10 -17.58
C ALA A 5 -5.42 -18.31 -16.44
N VAL A 6 -5.66 -19.00 -15.32
CA VAL A 6 -6.13 -18.40 -14.07
C VAL A 6 -4.90 -18.17 -13.19
N TRP A 7 -4.64 -16.93 -12.79
CA TRP A 7 -3.65 -16.62 -11.76
C TRP A 7 -4.34 -16.53 -10.40
N ILE A 8 -3.76 -17.19 -9.40
CA ILE A 8 -4.24 -17.24 -8.01
C ILE A 8 -3.06 -16.79 -7.13
N GLY A 9 -3.17 -15.60 -6.53
CA GLY A 9 -2.11 -15.02 -5.70
C GLY A 9 -1.74 -15.87 -4.48
N SER A 10 -0.44 -15.94 -4.20
CA SER A 10 0.13 -16.70 -3.09
C SER A 10 0.02 -15.95 -1.75
N SER A 11 -0.45 -16.66 -0.73
CA SER A 11 -0.65 -16.19 0.64
C SER A 11 0.58 -16.55 1.48
N VAL A 12 1.17 -15.58 2.19
CA VAL A 12 2.14 -15.87 3.25
C VAL A 12 1.39 -15.87 4.58
N ASN A 13 1.28 -17.05 5.19
CA ASN A 13 0.71 -17.25 6.52
C ASN A 13 1.71 -16.77 7.59
N ILE A 14 1.33 -15.77 8.39
CA ILE A 14 1.98 -15.43 9.67
C ILE A 14 1.03 -15.81 10.78
N ILE A 15 1.14 -17.05 11.27
CA ILE A 15 0.64 -17.47 12.59
C ILE A 15 1.60 -18.54 13.10
N GLU A 16 2.44 -18.21 14.09
CA GLU A 16 2.85 -19.16 15.13
C GLU A 16 3.59 -18.41 16.26
N TRP A 17 2.86 -18.10 17.34
CA TRP A 17 3.48 -17.92 18.66
C TRP A 17 2.46 -18.19 19.77
N VAL A 18 2.36 -19.43 20.24
CA VAL A 18 2.05 -19.77 21.65
C VAL A 18 2.57 -21.19 21.92
N GLY A 19 3.33 -21.36 23.00
CA GLY A 19 3.25 -22.57 23.82
C GLY A 19 4.54 -23.37 23.99
N ARG A 20 5.10 -23.29 25.22
CA ARG A 20 5.74 -24.39 25.98
C ARG A 20 6.19 -23.82 27.34
N MET A 21 5.35 -23.87 28.38
CA MET A 21 5.20 -24.93 29.40
C MET A 21 6.50 -25.37 30.12
N THR A 22 6.60 -24.90 31.37
CA THR A 22 6.85 -25.65 32.62
C THR A 22 7.90 -26.76 32.67
N GLY A 23 8.88 -26.58 33.56
CA GLY A 23 9.76 -27.64 34.07
C GLY A 23 10.00 -27.47 35.58
N ARG A 24 9.76 -28.56 36.33
CA ARG A 24 9.76 -28.70 37.80
C ARG A 24 11.16 -28.76 38.39
N MET A 25 11.35 -28.22 39.61
CA MET A 25 12.28 -28.68 40.67
C MET A 25 12.16 -27.67 41.82
N GLY A 26 12.11 -27.97 43.11
CA GLY A 26 12.13 -29.20 43.88
C GLY A 26 11.86 -28.80 45.33
N LEU A 27 11.08 -29.62 46.04
CA LEU A 27 10.63 -29.39 47.40
C LEU A 27 11.78 -29.64 48.40
N ARG A 28 12.11 -28.66 49.26
CA ARG A 28 12.84 -28.71 50.56
C ARG A 28 13.22 -27.25 50.88
N SER A 29 12.85 -26.61 51.99
CA SER A 29 12.98 -27.02 53.39
C SER A 29 12.07 -26.19 54.31
N LEU A 30 11.83 -26.77 55.48
CA LEU A 30 11.00 -26.33 56.59
C LEU A 30 11.18 -24.87 57.08
N ALA A 31 10.04 -24.26 57.37
CA ALA A 31 9.68 -23.56 58.61
C ALA A 31 10.83 -23.01 59.50
N ALA A 32 10.91 -21.68 59.59
CA ALA A 32 11.00 -20.92 60.86
C ALA A 32 11.25 -19.42 60.61
N VAL A 33 10.20 -18.62 60.37
CA VAL A 33 10.12 -17.22 60.88
C VAL A 33 8.64 -16.92 61.12
N LEU A 34 8.22 -16.99 62.38
CA LEU A 34 6.96 -16.40 62.84
C LEU A 34 7.11 -14.88 62.90
N VAL A 35 6.20 -14.19 62.18
CA VAL A 35 5.45 -13.01 62.68
C VAL A 35 6.23 -11.70 62.91
N VAL A 36 7.07 -11.28 61.95
CA VAL A 36 7.33 -9.84 61.72
C VAL A 36 7.43 -9.62 60.22
N GLY A 37 6.49 -8.86 59.64
CA GLY A 37 6.55 -8.45 58.23
C GLY A 37 5.37 -8.85 57.34
N ALA A 38 4.17 -9.08 57.87
CA ALA A 38 2.94 -9.07 57.06
C ALA A 38 2.40 -7.64 56.85
N MET A 39 3.26 -6.61 56.93
CA MET A 39 3.07 -5.43 56.09
C MET A 39 3.59 -5.80 54.71
N ALA A 40 2.80 -6.62 54.00
CA ALA A 40 2.78 -6.51 52.56
C ALA A 40 2.62 -5.02 52.30
N THR A 41 3.62 -4.40 51.69
CA THR A 41 3.43 -3.14 51.01
C THR A 41 2.34 -3.41 49.99
N ARG A 42 1.07 -3.24 50.39
CA ARG A 42 0.10 -2.58 49.55
C ARG A 42 0.77 -1.26 49.25
N GLY A 43 1.66 -1.25 48.26
CA GLY A 43 1.98 -0.04 47.56
C GLY A 43 0.62 0.50 47.22
N TRP A 44 0.25 1.61 47.87
CA TRP A 44 -0.88 2.38 47.43
C TRP A 44 -0.45 2.81 46.05
N ALA A 45 -0.84 2.03 45.04
CA ALA A 45 -0.77 2.48 43.68
C ALA A 45 -1.62 3.75 43.71
N GLU A 46 -0.97 4.89 43.58
CA GLU A 46 -1.71 6.14 43.45
C GLU A 46 -2.73 5.93 42.33
N PRO A 47 -3.98 6.40 42.52
CA PRO A 47 -4.96 6.32 41.46
C PRO A 47 -4.32 6.92 40.20
N ALA A 48 -4.39 6.19 39.09
CA ALA A 48 -3.90 6.72 37.84
C ALA A 48 -4.56 8.09 37.60
N PRO A 49 -3.82 9.11 37.13
CA PRO A 49 -4.40 10.40 36.86
C PRO A 49 -5.63 10.28 35.94
N PRO A 50 -6.65 11.15 36.11
CA PRO A 50 -7.82 11.12 35.25
C PRO A 50 -7.40 11.35 33.80
N VAL A 51 -8.16 10.82 32.84
CA VAL A 51 -7.86 10.91 31.40
C VAL A 51 -7.69 12.35 30.92
N SER A 52 -8.39 13.30 31.55
CA SER A 52 -8.22 14.74 31.31
C SER A 52 -6.78 15.23 31.51
N HIS A 53 -6.03 14.67 32.47
CA HIS A 53 -4.62 15.01 32.69
C HIS A 53 -3.76 14.62 31.49
N TRP A 54 -3.94 13.40 30.98
CA TRP A 54 -3.19 12.90 29.82
C TRP A 54 -3.56 13.64 28.54
N ILE A 55 -4.85 13.97 28.34
CA ILE A 55 -5.29 14.79 27.20
C ILE A 55 -4.64 16.18 27.26
N ALA A 56 -4.65 16.84 28.42
CA ALA A 56 -4.03 18.16 28.57
C ALA A 56 -2.54 18.14 28.22
N ALA A 57 -1.82 17.07 28.57
CA ALA A 57 -0.41 16.90 28.24
C ALA A 57 -0.13 16.79 26.72
N THR A 58 -1.12 16.40 25.91
CA THR A 58 -0.97 16.35 24.44
C THR A 58 -1.09 17.73 23.77
N GLY A 59 -1.62 18.73 24.46
CA GLY A 59 -1.99 20.02 23.87
C GLY A 59 -3.27 19.99 23.02
N ALA A 60 -3.94 18.85 22.89
CA ALA A 60 -5.23 18.74 22.21
C ALA A 60 -6.38 19.26 23.08
N SER A 61 -7.42 19.79 22.44
CA SER A 61 -8.66 20.13 23.15
C SER A 61 -9.38 18.84 23.58
N PRO A 62 -10.00 18.81 24.77
CA PRO A 62 -10.82 17.70 25.25
C PRO A 62 -11.80 17.13 24.22
N ALA A 63 -12.42 17.99 23.39
CA ALA A 63 -13.42 17.61 22.39
C ALA A 63 -12.82 16.94 21.14
N GLN A 64 -11.51 17.06 20.93
CA GLN A 64 -10.81 16.48 19.77
C GLN A 64 -10.34 15.05 20.01
N VAL A 65 -10.52 14.53 21.23
CA VAL A 65 -10.05 13.21 21.62
C VAL A 65 -11.24 12.34 22.00
N GLY A 66 -11.29 11.13 21.45
CA GLY A 66 -12.18 10.05 21.84
C GLY A 66 -11.36 8.85 22.30
N LEU A 67 -11.69 8.27 23.45
CA LEU A 67 -11.04 7.07 23.97
C LEU A 67 -12.08 6.08 24.46
N VAL A 68 -11.84 4.81 24.17
CA VAL A 68 -12.58 3.70 24.73
C VAL A 68 -11.60 2.57 25.03
N ALA A 69 -11.68 1.99 26.23
CA ALA A 69 -10.96 0.78 26.58
C ALA A 69 -11.95 -0.27 27.06
N VAL A 70 -12.01 -1.39 26.35
CA VAL A 70 -12.91 -2.51 26.66
C VAL A 70 -12.12 -3.77 26.96
N PRO A 71 -12.54 -4.60 27.93
CA PRO A 71 -11.96 -5.92 28.12
C PRO A 71 -12.18 -6.81 26.89
N VAL A 72 -11.13 -7.48 26.43
CA VAL A 72 -11.22 -8.38 25.25
C VAL A 72 -12.18 -9.54 25.47
N THR A 73 -12.32 -10.01 26.72
CA THR A 73 -13.23 -11.09 27.11
C THR A 73 -14.71 -10.67 27.18
N GLY A 74 -15.02 -9.40 26.87
CA GLY A 74 -16.33 -8.82 27.11
C GLY A 74 -16.51 -8.30 28.55
N GLY A 75 -17.53 -7.47 28.74
CA GLY A 75 -17.80 -6.75 29.98
C GLY A 75 -17.99 -5.25 29.75
N PRO A 76 -18.28 -4.47 30.80
CA PRO A 76 -18.37 -3.02 30.67
C PRO A 76 -17.00 -2.40 30.30
N PRO A 77 -16.99 -1.27 29.58
CA PRO A 77 -15.78 -0.51 29.33
C PRO A 77 -15.04 -0.15 30.63
N LEU A 78 -13.71 -0.24 30.60
CA LEU A 78 -12.83 0.24 31.67
C LEU A 78 -12.66 1.76 31.62
N LEU A 79 -12.84 2.34 30.43
CA LEU A 79 -12.73 3.76 30.17
C LEU A 79 -13.61 4.14 28.99
N GLU A 80 -14.32 5.25 29.12
CA GLU A 80 -15.01 5.93 28.03
C GLU A 80 -14.75 7.44 28.12
N TRP A 81 -14.43 8.05 26.99
CA TRP A 81 -14.27 9.49 26.84
C TRP A 81 -14.71 9.89 25.44
N ASN A 82 -15.72 10.76 25.32
CA ASN A 82 -16.28 11.25 24.05
C ASN A 82 -16.59 10.15 23.01
N VAL A 83 -17.02 8.96 23.44
CA VAL A 83 -17.22 7.80 22.55
C VAL A 83 -18.33 8.00 21.51
N ALA A 84 -19.25 8.94 21.74
CA ALA A 84 -20.31 9.30 20.79
C ALA A 84 -19.92 10.43 19.82
N GLN A 85 -18.74 11.04 19.99
CA GLN A 85 -18.28 12.14 19.13
C GLN A 85 -17.74 11.59 17.81
N ALA A 86 -18.27 12.08 16.68
CA ALA A 86 -17.69 11.81 15.37
C ALA A 86 -16.33 12.52 15.27
N LEU A 87 -15.29 11.76 14.95
CA LEU A 87 -13.91 12.21 14.76
C LEU A 87 -13.38 11.64 13.44
N ASN A 88 -12.37 12.29 12.86
CA ASN A 88 -11.70 11.74 11.67
C ASN A 88 -10.91 10.48 12.07
N PRO A 89 -11.26 9.28 11.56
CA PRO A 89 -10.58 8.06 11.92
C PRO A 89 -9.18 7.94 11.27
N ALA A 90 -8.88 8.75 10.25
CA ALA A 90 -7.74 8.59 9.37
C ALA A 90 -7.61 7.11 8.95
N SER A 91 -6.40 6.55 8.97
CA SER A 91 -6.16 5.15 8.59
C SER A 91 -6.78 4.11 9.54
N THR A 92 -7.32 4.49 10.71
CA THR A 92 -8.03 3.52 11.58
C THR A 92 -9.33 3.02 10.96
N ILE A 93 -9.90 3.74 9.98
CA ILE A 93 -11.05 3.27 9.19
C ILE A 93 -10.79 1.92 8.50
N LYS A 94 -9.51 1.59 8.25
CA LYS A 94 -9.10 0.32 7.66
C LYS A 94 -9.53 -0.89 8.49
N LEU A 95 -9.73 -0.74 9.80
CA LEU A 95 -10.28 -1.81 10.64
C LEU A 95 -11.69 -2.20 10.19
N LEU A 96 -12.56 -1.22 9.96
CA LEU A 96 -13.92 -1.45 9.51
C LEU A 96 -13.95 -2.06 8.10
N SER A 97 -13.21 -1.48 7.15
CA SER A 97 -13.18 -2.00 5.78
C SER A 97 -12.59 -3.41 5.70
N THR A 98 -11.57 -3.71 6.51
CA THR A 98 -11.00 -5.06 6.61
C THR A 98 -12.00 -6.05 7.19
N TYR A 99 -12.71 -5.66 8.26
CA TYR A 99 -13.76 -6.51 8.83
C TYR A 99 -14.85 -6.82 7.79
N VAL A 100 -15.34 -5.81 7.07
CA VAL A 100 -16.34 -6.00 6.02
C VAL A 100 -15.81 -6.91 4.90
N ALA A 101 -14.58 -6.68 4.43
CA ALA A 101 -13.96 -7.50 3.40
C ALA A 101 -13.85 -8.97 3.83
N LEU A 102 -13.39 -9.24 5.05
CA LEU A 102 -13.29 -10.62 5.58
C LEU A 102 -14.66 -11.29 5.71
N ASN A 103 -15.71 -10.56 6.08
CA ASN A 103 -17.06 -11.13 6.19
C ASN A 103 -17.72 -11.39 4.84
N VAL A 104 -17.50 -10.50 3.86
CA VAL A 104 -18.14 -10.59 2.54
C VAL A 104 -17.38 -11.55 1.61
N LEU A 105 -16.06 -11.44 1.56
CA LEU A 105 -15.21 -12.21 0.65
C LEU A 105 -14.74 -13.53 1.29
N GLY A 106 -14.57 -13.53 2.60
CA GLY A 106 -13.90 -14.62 3.32
C GLY A 106 -12.38 -14.49 3.31
N PRO A 107 -11.69 -15.11 4.28
CA PRO A 107 -10.22 -15.05 4.38
C PRO A 107 -9.50 -15.76 3.23
N GLU A 108 -10.17 -16.71 2.56
CA GLU A 108 -9.61 -17.48 1.45
C GLU A 108 -9.91 -16.89 0.07
N TYR A 109 -10.54 -15.72 0.00
CA TYR A 109 -10.79 -15.07 -1.28
C TYR A 109 -9.49 -14.83 -2.06
N ARG A 110 -9.56 -15.03 -3.38
CA ARG A 110 -8.46 -14.77 -4.30
C ARG A 110 -9.01 -13.99 -5.48
N TRP A 111 -8.30 -12.91 -5.84
CA TRP A 111 -8.58 -12.14 -7.04
C TRP A 111 -8.25 -12.96 -8.28
N VAL A 112 -9.02 -12.77 -9.36
CA VAL A 112 -8.87 -13.55 -10.59
C VAL A 112 -8.80 -12.62 -11.79
N THR A 113 -7.59 -12.43 -12.31
CA THR A 113 -7.33 -11.74 -13.58
C THR A 113 -7.23 -12.78 -14.69
N THR A 114 -7.83 -12.52 -15.85
CA THR A 114 -7.98 -13.50 -16.94
C THR A 114 -7.56 -12.94 -18.29
N ALA A 115 -7.18 -13.82 -19.21
CA ALA A 115 -6.92 -13.47 -20.61
C ALA A 115 -7.91 -14.23 -21.51
N HIS A 116 -8.59 -13.50 -22.39
CA HIS A 116 -9.54 -14.04 -23.34
C HIS A 116 -9.04 -13.87 -24.76
N LEU A 117 -9.24 -14.90 -25.58
CA LEU A 117 -8.96 -14.85 -27.01
C LEU A 117 -10.18 -14.28 -27.73
N GLY A 118 -10.04 -13.11 -28.35
CA GLY A 118 -11.05 -12.47 -29.20
C GLY A 118 -11.13 -13.07 -30.61
N GLY A 119 -10.33 -14.09 -30.90
CA GLY A 119 -10.20 -14.69 -32.22
C GLY A 119 -9.77 -16.15 -32.20
N ARG A 120 -9.45 -16.68 -33.39
CA ARG A 120 -9.01 -18.07 -33.54
C ARG A 120 -7.51 -18.17 -33.32
N LEU A 121 -7.09 -19.05 -32.40
CA LEU A 121 -5.68 -19.42 -32.22
C LEU A 121 -5.37 -20.64 -33.10
N SER A 122 -4.40 -20.50 -34.01
CA SER A 122 -3.93 -21.58 -34.90
C SER A 122 -2.43 -21.50 -35.05
N ASP A 123 -1.73 -22.62 -34.84
CA ASP A 123 -0.27 -22.70 -34.99
C ASP A 123 0.46 -21.60 -34.20
N GLY A 124 -0.09 -21.25 -33.03
CA GLY A 124 0.40 -20.21 -32.14
C GLY A 124 0.19 -18.76 -32.59
N VAL A 125 -0.58 -18.53 -33.64
CA VAL A 125 -1.00 -17.20 -34.09
C VAL A 125 -2.46 -16.99 -33.70
N LEU A 126 -2.74 -15.94 -32.94
CA LEU A 126 -4.09 -15.50 -32.62
C LEU A 126 -4.56 -14.52 -33.71
N GLU A 127 -5.53 -14.94 -34.52
CA GLU A 127 -6.20 -14.09 -35.51
C GLU A 127 -7.33 -13.30 -34.83
N GLY A 128 -6.97 -12.24 -34.09
CA GLY A 128 -7.87 -11.37 -33.34
C GLY A 128 -7.21 -10.80 -32.07
N ASP A 129 -8.02 -10.16 -31.23
CA ASP A 129 -7.53 -9.45 -30.04
C ASP A 129 -7.21 -10.40 -28.88
N LEU A 130 -6.25 -10.01 -28.05
CA LEU A 130 -6.04 -10.60 -26.72
C LEU A 130 -6.62 -9.64 -25.68
N VAL A 131 -7.62 -10.09 -24.93
CA VAL A 131 -8.29 -9.27 -23.90
C VAL A 131 -7.81 -9.67 -22.51
N LEU A 132 -7.08 -8.79 -21.84
CA LEU A 132 -6.74 -8.93 -20.42
C LEU A 132 -7.87 -8.31 -19.58
N ARG A 133 -8.65 -9.14 -18.90
CA ARG A 133 -9.71 -8.69 -18.00
C ARG A 133 -9.24 -8.65 -16.56
N GLY A 134 -9.27 -7.45 -15.99
CA GLY A 134 -8.91 -7.18 -14.60
C GLY A 134 -9.88 -7.80 -13.61
N GLY A 135 -9.34 -8.53 -12.62
CA GLY A 135 -10.10 -9.18 -11.57
C GLY A 135 -10.33 -8.34 -10.31
N GLY A 136 -9.77 -7.13 -10.24
CA GLY A 136 -9.73 -6.32 -9.03
C GLY A 136 -8.55 -6.60 -8.10
N ASP A 137 -7.53 -7.31 -8.57
CA ASP A 137 -6.35 -7.63 -7.76
C ASP A 137 -5.56 -6.36 -7.39
N PRO A 138 -5.50 -5.94 -6.11
CA PRO A 138 -4.76 -4.76 -5.70
C PRO A 138 -3.24 -4.98 -5.68
N LYS A 139 -2.77 -6.19 -5.98
CA LYS A 139 -1.36 -6.58 -5.89
C LYS A 139 -0.85 -7.34 -7.14
N LEU A 140 -1.44 -7.10 -8.30
CA LEU A 140 -0.92 -7.63 -9.56
C LEU A 140 0.38 -6.89 -9.92
N VAL A 141 1.54 -7.49 -9.66
CA VAL A 141 2.86 -6.87 -9.92
C VAL A 141 3.48 -7.35 -11.24
N VAL A 142 4.61 -6.74 -11.62
CA VAL A 142 5.31 -7.04 -12.89
C VAL A 142 5.73 -8.50 -12.97
N GLU A 143 6.11 -9.10 -11.85
CA GLU A 143 6.49 -10.51 -11.74
C GLU A 143 5.31 -11.43 -12.05
N ASP A 144 4.11 -11.10 -11.56
CA ASP A 144 2.89 -11.86 -11.82
C ASP A 144 2.49 -11.78 -13.29
N LEU A 145 2.58 -10.58 -13.88
CA LEU A 145 2.33 -10.41 -15.31
C LEU A 145 3.35 -11.20 -16.15
N THR A 146 4.63 -11.19 -15.76
CA THR A 146 5.67 -11.95 -16.45
C THR A 146 5.38 -13.45 -16.43
N GLU A 147 4.98 -13.97 -15.27
CA GLU A 147 4.55 -15.37 -15.13
C GLU A 147 3.28 -15.65 -15.95
N PHE A 148 2.34 -14.72 -15.96
CA PHE A 148 1.10 -14.84 -16.73
C PHE A 148 1.37 -14.93 -18.24
N ILE A 149 2.22 -14.05 -18.77
CA ILE A 149 2.68 -14.08 -20.17
C ILE A 149 3.40 -15.40 -20.47
N ARG A 150 4.28 -15.85 -19.57
CA ARG A 150 5.00 -17.13 -19.73
C ARG A 150 4.03 -18.31 -19.86
N ARG A 151 2.96 -18.34 -19.05
CA ARG A 151 1.92 -19.38 -19.13
C ARG A 151 1.16 -19.32 -20.45
N MET A 152 0.79 -18.14 -20.94
CA MET A 152 0.15 -18.00 -22.24
C MET A 152 1.04 -18.50 -23.39
N ARG A 153 2.35 -18.20 -23.33
CA ARG A 153 3.32 -18.73 -24.30
C ARG A 153 3.47 -20.24 -24.22
N ALA A 154 3.51 -20.80 -23.01
CA ALA A 154 3.56 -22.25 -22.81
C ALA A 154 2.28 -22.96 -23.31
N ALA A 155 1.13 -22.29 -23.26
CA ALA A 155 -0.13 -22.75 -23.84
C ALA A 155 -0.19 -22.63 -25.39
N GLY A 156 0.86 -22.10 -26.01
CA GLY A 156 1.03 -22.07 -27.47
C GLY A 156 0.87 -20.70 -28.11
N LEU A 157 0.49 -19.64 -27.38
CA LEU A 157 0.39 -18.28 -27.95
C LEU A 157 1.78 -17.72 -28.28
N ARG A 158 2.02 -17.35 -29.54
CA ARG A 158 3.29 -16.79 -30.02
C ARG A 158 3.13 -15.42 -30.68
N ASP A 159 2.04 -15.22 -31.41
CA ASP A 159 1.78 -14.02 -32.20
C ASP A 159 0.31 -13.60 -32.02
N ILE A 160 0.06 -12.30 -31.99
CA ILE A 160 -1.28 -11.69 -31.86
C ILE A 160 -1.47 -10.79 -33.08
N ARG A 161 -2.43 -11.13 -33.93
CA ARG A 161 -2.83 -10.37 -35.14
C ARG A 161 -4.11 -9.58 -34.88
N GLY A 162 -4.07 -8.80 -33.82
CA GLY A 162 -5.14 -7.93 -33.34
C GLY A 162 -4.56 -7.04 -32.24
N ASP A 163 -5.44 -6.44 -31.46
CA ASP A 163 -5.05 -5.55 -30.38
C ASP A 163 -4.84 -6.29 -29.05
N LEU A 164 -4.02 -5.69 -28.17
CA LEU A 164 -4.05 -6.02 -26.74
C LEU A 164 -5.07 -5.11 -26.07
N VAL A 165 -6.18 -5.67 -25.60
CA VAL A 165 -7.26 -4.93 -24.95
C VAL A 165 -7.17 -5.12 -23.44
N ILE A 166 -7.15 -4.02 -22.69
CA ILE A 166 -7.20 -4.04 -21.23
C ILE A 166 -8.64 -3.74 -20.79
N ASP A 167 -9.34 -4.75 -20.29
CA ASP A 167 -10.71 -4.63 -19.77
C ASP A 167 -10.67 -4.33 -18.26
N ASP A 168 -10.91 -3.06 -17.94
CA ASP A 168 -10.94 -2.49 -16.58
C ASP A 168 -12.39 -2.30 -16.06
N ALA A 169 -13.40 -2.87 -16.73
CA ALA A 169 -14.80 -2.51 -16.54
C ALA A 169 -15.50 -3.20 -15.34
N LEU A 170 -14.81 -4.05 -14.57
CA LEU A 170 -15.41 -4.76 -13.44
C LEU A 170 -15.91 -3.81 -12.34
N PHE A 171 -15.23 -2.67 -12.15
CA PHE A 171 -15.59 -1.69 -11.14
C PHE A 171 -16.45 -0.58 -11.75
N ASP A 172 -17.69 -0.45 -11.26
CA ASP A 172 -18.58 0.66 -11.58
C ASP A 172 -18.36 1.79 -10.57
N LEU A 173 -17.30 2.59 -10.79
CA LEU A 173 -16.99 3.76 -9.96
C LEU A 173 -17.92 4.92 -10.34
N ARG A 174 -19.19 4.82 -9.91
CA ARG A 174 -20.21 5.85 -10.17
C ARG A 174 -19.92 7.21 -9.53
N ALA A 175 -18.97 7.27 -8.61
CA ALA A 175 -18.49 8.50 -8.02
C ALA A 175 -17.16 8.85 -8.69
N GLU A 176 -17.07 10.06 -9.25
CA GLU A 176 -15.79 10.68 -9.64
C GLU A 176 -14.78 10.47 -8.50
N PRO A 177 -13.53 10.06 -8.80
CA PRO A 177 -12.49 10.00 -7.79
C PRO A 177 -12.48 11.33 -7.02
N GLY A 178 -12.64 11.27 -5.70
CA GLY A 178 -12.57 12.46 -4.87
C GLY A 178 -11.25 13.20 -5.09
N GLN A 179 -11.20 14.48 -4.74
CA GLN A 179 -9.93 15.21 -4.78
C GLN A 179 -8.87 14.48 -3.92
N PRO A 180 -7.59 14.51 -4.32
CA PRO A 180 -6.50 13.95 -3.52
C PRO A 180 -6.58 14.46 -2.09
N ILE A 181 -6.34 13.59 -1.10
CA ILE A 181 -6.56 13.88 0.33
C ILE A 181 -5.73 15.08 0.81
N ASP A 182 -4.59 15.30 0.16
CA ASP A 182 -3.60 16.33 0.43
C ASP A 182 -3.39 17.30 -0.75
N GLY A 183 -4.22 17.19 -1.79
CA GLY A 183 -4.10 17.96 -3.03
C GLY A 183 -2.99 17.52 -3.99
N ASP A 184 -2.30 16.39 -3.74
CA ASP A 184 -1.25 15.87 -4.61
C ASP A 184 -1.64 14.51 -5.25
N ALA A 185 -2.18 14.57 -6.46
CA ALA A 185 -2.58 13.37 -7.20
C ALA A 185 -1.41 12.44 -7.57
N SER A 186 -0.16 12.92 -7.53
CA SER A 186 1.02 12.11 -7.85
C SER A 186 1.36 11.10 -6.75
N GLN A 187 0.76 11.23 -5.56
CA GLN A 187 1.04 10.34 -4.45
C GLN A 187 0.38 8.98 -4.64
N PRO A 188 1.11 7.85 -4.51
CA PRO A 188 0.54 6.52 -4.72
C PRO A 188 -0.67 6.17 -3.84
N TYR A 189 -0.82 6.80 -2.66
CA TYR A 189 -1.98 6.59 -1.79
C TYR A 189 -3.25 7.32 -2.25
N ASN A 190 -3.15 8.20 -3.25
CA ASN A 190 -4.28 8.88 -3.88
C ASN A 190 -4.75 8.17 -5.16
N VAL A 191 -4.14 7.03 -5.53
CA VAL A 191 -4.56 6.20 -6.67
C VAL A 191 -5.99 5.69 -6.45
N ALA A 192 -6.85 5.91 -7.44
CA ALA A 192 -8.20 5.35 -7.46
C ALA A 192 -8.16 3.82 -7.65
N PRO A 193 -9.18 3.07 -7.21
CA PRO A 193 -9.30 1.65 -7.51
C PRO A 193 -9.41 1.40 -9.01
N HIS A 194 -8.74 0.37 -9.52
CA HIS A 194 -8.88 -0.12 -10.89
C HIS A 194 -9.05 -1.64 -10.85
N ALA A 195 -9.88 -2.20 -11.71
CA ALA A 195 -10.06 -3.65 -11.83
C ALA A 195 -8.82 -4.31 -12.47
N ALA A 196 -8.20 -3.64 -13.43
CA ALA A 196 -6.95 -3.99 -14.08
C ALA A 196 -5.77 -3.18 -13.51
N LEU A 197 -5.77 -2.93 -12.20
CA LEU A 197 -4.65 -2.29 -11.50
C LEU A 197 -3.38 -3.11 -11.70
N MET A 198 -2.29 -2.44 -12.09
CA MET A 198 -0.98 -3.07 -12.23
C MET A 198 0.06 -2.30 -11.42
N ASN A 199 0.91 -3.02 -10.70
CA ASN A 199 2.03 -2.48 -9.92
C ASN A 199 1.63 -1.30 -9.03
N PHE A 200 0.48 -1.42 -8.35
CA PHE A 200 -0.12 -0.37 -7.51
C PHE A 200 -0.43 0.94 -8.23
N LYS A 201 -0.42 0.92 -9.57
CA LYS A 201 -0.43 2.08 -10.45
C LYS A 201 0.60 3.12 -9.99
N SER A 202 1.82 2.64 -9.72
CA SER A 202 2.93 3.48 -9.32
C SER A 202 4.21 3.07 -10.03
N VAL A 203 5.01 4.06 -10.37
CA VAL A 203 6.34 3.91 -10.95
C VAL A 203 7.39 4.53 -10.03
N ARG A 204 8.55 3.89 -9.94
CA ARG A 204 9.69 4.45 -9.21
C ARG A 204 10.41 5.45 -10.12
N VAL A 205 10.45 6.71 -9.71
CA VAL A 205 11.27 7.76 -10.31
C VAL A 205 12.63 7.74 -9.64
N VAL A 206 13.67 7.48 -10.41
CA VAL A 206 15.05 7.31 -9.94
C VAL A 206 15.89 8.51 -10.37
N VAL A 207 16.49 9.22 -9.41
CA VAL A 207 17.39 10.35 -9.63
C VAL A 207 18.81 9.93 -9.27
N LYS A 208 19.75 10.02 -10.22
CA LYS A 208 21.16 9.63 -10.02
C LYS A 208 22.12 10.77 -10.36
N PRO A 209 23.27 10.88 -9.70
CA PRO A 209 24.27 11.88 -10.05
C PRO A 209 24.88 11.58 -11.43
N ALA A 210 25.11 12.61 -12.23
CA ALA A 210 25.67 12.49 -13.57
C ALA A 210 26.59 13.69 -13.89
N GLY A 211 27.89 13.56 -13.60
CA GLY A 211 28.90 14.54 -14.02
C GLY A 211 28.67 15.97 -13.52
N GLY A 212 28.14 16.14 -12.30
CA GLY A 212 27.76 17.45 -11.75
C GLY A 212 26.30 17.86 -12.01
N ALA A 213 25.58 17.10 -12.83
CA ALA A 213 24.13 17.18 -13.02
C ALA A 213 23.42 15.97 -12.38
N ALA A 214 22.14 15.80 -12.70
CA ALA A 214 21.34 14.64 -12.31
C ALA A 214 20.67 14.02 -13.54
N LYS A 215 20.63 12.69 -13.58
CA LYS A 215 19.86 11.91 -14.56
C LYS A 215 18.62 11.34 -13.88
N ILE A 216 17.48 11.42 -14.56
CA ILE A 216 16.22 10.83 -14.10
C ILE A 216 15.87 9.63 -14.98
N ALA A 217 15.38 8.56 -14.37
CA ALA A 217 14.84 7.39 -15.06
C ALA A 217 13.57 6.91 -14.37
N LEU A 218 12.70 6.24 -15.12
CA LEU A 218 11.56 5.49 -14.60
C LEU A 218 11.94 4.02 -14.46
N ASP A 219 11.49 3.40 -13.38
CA ASP A 219 11.71 2.00 -13.07
C ASP A 219 10.36 1.34 -12.69
N PRO A 220 9.79 0.48 -13.55
CA PRO A 220 10.29 0.13 -14.89
C PRO A 220 10.20 1.31 -15.88
N PRO A 221 10.97 1.29 -16.99
CA PRO A 221 10.81 2.27 -18.05
C PRO A 221 9.41 2.22 -18.67
N LEU A 222 8.79 3.38 -18.84
CA LEU A 222 7.49 3.49 -19.51
C LEU A 222 7.69 4.04 -20.92
N ALA A 223 7.16 3.35 -21.93
CA ALA A 223 7.39 3.67 -23.36
C ALA A 223 6.85 5.05 -23.76
N ASP A 224 5.67 5.40 -23.25
CA ASP A 224 4.92 6.60 -23.67
C ASP A 224 4.89 7.70 -22.59
N VAL A 225 5.87 7.70 -21.67
CA VAL A 225 6.00 8.73 -20.63
C VAL A 225 7.27 9.54 -20.82
N ARG A 226 7.12 10.83 -21.11
CA ARG A 226 8.24 11.78 -21.17
C ARG A 226 8.53 12.36 -19.78
N VAL A 227 9.79 12.35 -19.39
CA VAL A 227 10.25 13.00 -18.15
C VAL A 227 10.87 14.36 -18.45
N VAL A 228 10.34 15.41 -17.84
CA VAL A 228 10.87 16.77 -17.86
C VAL A 228 11.68 17.00 -16.58
N ASN A 229 12.97 17.32 -16.72
CA ASN A 229 13.87 17.54 -15.60
C ASN A 229 13.84 19.01 -15.15
N GLU A 230 13.34 19.26 -13.94
CA GLU A 230 13.30 20.57 -13.28
C GLU A 230 14.06 20.56 -11.95
N LEU A 231 15.06 19.68 -11.83
CA LEU A 231 15.89 19.58 -10.64
C LEU A 231 16.80 20.80 -10.49
N SER A 232 16.81 21.38 -9.29
CA SER A 232 17.84 22.33 -8.86
C SER A 232 18.99 21.53 -8.24
N VAL A 233 20.01 21.25 -9.06
CA VAL A 233 21.21 20.51 -8.63
C VAL A 233 22.17 21.46 -7.93
N GLN A 234 22.52 21.17 -6.69
CA GLN A 234 23.39 21.99 -5.85
C GLN A 234 24.62 21.21 -5.40
N ALA A 235 25.77 21.89 -5.35
CA ALA A 235 26.97 21.34 -4.74
C ALA A 235 26.87 21.41 -3.20
N GLY A 236 27.50 20.48 -2.50
CA GLY A 236 27.55 20.44 -1.04
C GLY A 236 27.34 19.03 -0.48
N ALA A 237 27.40 18.94 0.85
CA ALA A 237 27.12 17.69 1.56
C ALA A 237 25.61 17.40 1.61
N CYS A 238 25.26 16.12 1.54
CA CYS A 238 23.89 15.68 1.78
C CYS A 238 23.58 15.81 3.27
N GLN A 239 22.67 16.71 3.64
CA GLN A 239 22.26 16.93 5.02
C GLN A 239 20.81 16.45 5.21
N PRO A 240 20.42 16.00 6.42
CA PRO A 240 19.03 15.67 6.70
C PRO A 240 18.08 16.81 6.31
N GLY A 241 17.08 16.53 5.48
CA GLY A 241 16.10 17.52 4.99
C GLY A 241 16.58 18.45 3.87
N SER A 242 17.81 18.30 3.35
CA SER A 242 18.28 19.14 2.24
C SER A 242 17.62 18.76 0.91
N LEU A 243 17.27 17.49 0.73
CA LEU A 243 16.52 16.95 -0.40
C LEU A 243 15.05 17.38 -0.35
N ALA A 244 14.50 17.77 -1.49
CA ALA A 244 13.09 18.13 -1.61
C ALA A 244 12.59 17.78 -3.02
N LEU A 245 12.61 16.49 -3.36
CA LEU A 245 12.16 15.99 -4.67
C LEU A 245 10.63 15.96 -4.74
N TRP A 246 10.09 16.25 -5.92
CA TRP A 246 8.66 16.13 -6.21
C TRP A 246 8.43 15.68 -7.65
N VAL A 247 7.26 15.08 -7.89
CA VAL A 247 6.77 14.68 -9.21
C VAL A 247 5.44 15.37 -9.44
N ARG A 248 5.18 15.84 -10.66
CA ARG A 248 3.90 16.44 -11.05
C ARG A 248 3.56 16.07 -12.47
N ASP A 249 2.28 15.90 -12.76
CA ASP A 249 1.81 15.80 -14.14
C ASP A 249 2.13 17.09 -14.89
N ALA A 250 2.69 16.95 -16.09
CA ALA A 250 2.73 18.05 -17.04
C ALA A 250 1.39 18.11 -17.78
N ALA A 251 0.88 19.32 -17.98
CA ALA A 251 -0.30 19.54 -18.80
C ALA A 251 -0.07 18.88 -20.16
N ALA A 252 -1.04 18.09 -20.62
CA ALA A 252 -0.96 17.44 -21.93
C ALA A 252 -0.65 18.51 -22.99
N GLN A 253 0.53 18.45 -23.58
CA GLN A 253 0.82 19.23 -24.77
C GLN A 253 0.04 18.58 -25.91
N THR A 254 -1.11 19.15 -26.26
CA THR A 254 -1.88 18.78 -27.43
C THR A 254 -1.15 19.30 -28.68
N GLU A 255 -0.02 18.68 -29.01
CA GLU A 255 0.60 18.82 -30.33
C GLU A 255 -0.20 17.95 -31.32
N PRO A 256 -0.84 18.55 -32.36
CA PRO A 256 -1.64 17.80 -33.34
C PRO A 256 -0.77 16.75 -34.04
N GLY A 257 -1.12 15.47 -33.90
CA GLY A 257 -0.41 14.35 -34.54
C GLY A 257 0.63 13.64 -33.66
N SER A 258 0.86 14.08 -32.43
CA SER A 258 1.50 13.23 -31.42
C SER A 258 0.45 12.28 -30.83
N SER A 259 0.73 10.97 -30.79
CA SER A 259 0.07 10.10 -29.82
C SER A 259 0.39 10.72 -28.46
N GLY A 260 -0.58 11.36 -27.81
CA GLY A 260 -0.35 12.30 -26.70
C GLY A 260 0.38 11.66 -25.53
N ALA A 261 1.71 11.58 -25.63
CA ALA A 261 2.56 10.92 -24.67
C ALA A 261 2.41 11.65 -23.33
N ALA A 262 2.04 10.91 -22.30
CA ALA A 262 1.94 11.45 -20.97
C ALA A 262 3.30 12.06 -20.59
N SER A 263 3.29 13.17 -19.87
CA SER A 263 4.54 13.81 -19.44
C SER A 263 4.49 14.12 -17.97
N ILE A 264 5.62 13.91 -17.30
CA ILE A 264 5.79 14.22 -15.88
C ILE A 264 6.94 15.22 -15.74
N ARG A 265 6.81 16.14 -14.79
CA ARG A 265 7.89 17.00 -14.32
C ARG A 265 8.45 16.44 -13.03
N VAL A 266 9.76 16.33 -12.96
CA VAL A 266 10.47 15.91 -11.75
C VAL A 266 11.41 17.04 -11.35
N GLY A 267 11.18 17.61 -10.17
CA GLY A 267 11.91 18.79 -9.74
C GLY A 267 12.22 18.79 -8.26
N GLY A 268 12.78 19.90 -7.81
CA GLY A 268 13.18 20.09 -6.42
C GLY A 268 14.68 20.15 -6.20
N ARG A 269 15.11 20.25 -4.94
CA ARG A 269 16.53 20.35 -4.58
C ARG A 269 17.17 18.98 -4.54
N TYR A 270 18.29 18.83 -5.23
CA TYR A 270 19.08 17.61 -5.26
C TYR A 270 20.58 17.92 -5.11
N PHE A 271 21.26 17.12 -4.30
CA PHE A 271 22.70 17.21 -4.10
C PHE A 271 23.33 15.91 -4.61
N PRO A 272 24.29 15.95 -5.57
CA PRO A 272 24.92 14.74 -6.08
C PRO A 272 25.58 13.86 -5.00
N SER A 273 26.00 14.46 -3.87
CA SER A 273 26.54 13.75 -2.70
C SER A 273 25.51 12.90 -1.96
N CYS A 274 24.21 13.09 -2.21
CA CYS A 274 23.16 12.20 -1.72
C CYS A 274 23.09 10.87 -2.49
N GLY A 275 23.84 10.71 -3.58
CA GLY A 275 23.81 9.51 -4.40
C GLY A 275 22.46 9.29 -5.09
N GLU A 276 22.14 8.05 -5.39
CA GLU A 276 20.86 7.68 -5.98
C GLU A 276 19.71 7.92 -5.01
N GLN A 277 18.64 8.54 -5.51
CA GLN A 277 17.39 8.73 -4.81
C GLN A 277 16.25 8.09 -5.60
N GLY A 278 15.25 7.57 -4.89
CA GLY A 278 14.07 6.96 -5.50
C GLY A 278 12.81 7.46 -4.80
N ILE A 279 11.84 7.91 -5.59
CA ILE A 279 10.50 8.27 -5.11
C ILE A 279 9.46 7.54 -5.95
N TYR A 280 8.34 7.18 -5.34
CA TYR A 280 7.23 6.55 -6.05
C TYR A 280 6.21 7.61 -6.42
N ALA A 281 5.77 7.60 -7.67
CA ALA A 281 4.70 8.44 -8.17
C ALA A 281 3.62 7.58 -8.82
N ALA A 282 2.38 8.04 -8.77
CA ALA A 282 1.24 7.45 -9.47
C ALA A 282 1.30 7.67 -10.99
#